data_AF-A0A838NJU8-F1
#
_entry.id   AF-A0A838NJU8-F1
#
_cell.length_a   1.000
_cell.length_b   1.000
_cell.length_c   1.000
_cell.angle_alpha   90.00
_cell.angle_beta   90.00
_cell.angle_gamma   90.00
#
_symmetry.space_group_name_H-M   'P 1'
#
loop_
_entity.id
_entity.type
_entity.pdbx_description
1 polymer ?
#
loop_
_entity_poly.entity_id
_entity_poly.type
_entity_poly.pdbx_seq_one_letter_code
_entity_poly.pdbx_strand_id
1 'polypeptide(L)' 'HEGRVPLHTLRADIDYATSTAKTTYGTIGIKVWIFKGEVIEDVSGRTYSTGA' A
#
# COMPACT_ATOMS: atom_id res chain seq x y z
N HIS A 1 7.13 0.11 -16.31
CA HIS A 1 7.20 -0.99 -15.33
C HIS A 1 6.43 -0.51 -14.12
N GLU A 2 5.35 -1.18 -13.70
CA GLU A 2 4.66 -0.84 -12.44
C GLU A 2 5.54 -1.23 -11.23
N GLY A 3 5.38 -0.52 -10.12
CA GLY A 3 6.09 -0.78 -8.86
C GLY A 3 5.64 -2.08 -8.18
N ARG A 4 6.26 -2.43 -7.06
CA ARG A 4 5.96 -3.65 -6.28
C ARG A 4 4.91 -3.41 -5.19
N VAL A 5 4.10 -4.43 -4.87
CA VAL A 5 3.15 -4.44 -3.75
C VAL A 5 3.25 -5.77 -2.99
N PRO A 6 4.17 -5.89 -2.01
CA PRO A 6 4.45 -7.17 -1.33
C PRO A 6 3.46 -7.44 -0.18
N LEU A 7 2.24 -7.87 -0.51
CA LEU A 7 1.13 -8.04 0.48
C LEU A 7 1.39 -9.08 1.58
N HIS A 8 2.31 -10.01 1.39
CA HIS A 8 2.65 -11.04 2.39
C HIS A 8 3.82 -10.62 3.29
N THR A 9 4.40 -9.43 3.09
CA THR A 9 5.54 -8.94 3.86
C THR A 9 5.05 -8.07 5.02
N LEU A 10 5.12 -8.59 6.24
CA LEU A 10 4.60 -7.89 7.43
C LEU A 10 5.26 -6.54 7.72
N ARG A 11 6.54 -6.37 7.33
CA ARG A 11 7.26 -5.10 7.48
C ARG A 11 6.98 -4.08 6.38
N ALA A 12 6.18 -4.42 5.37
CA ALA A 12 5.81 -3.49 4.31
C ALA A 12 4.78 -2.48 4.84
N ASP A 13 5.07 -1.19 4.68
CA ASP A 13 4.09 -0.13 4.90
C ASP A 13 3.19 -0.02 3.67
N ILE A 14 1.97 -0.51 3.83
CA ILE A 14 0.95 -0.55 2.79
C ILE A 14 -0.23 0.29 3.24
N ASP A 15 -0.52 1.36 2.51
CA ASP A 15 -1.77 2.09 2.68
C ASP A 15 -2.87 1.38 1.90
N TYR A 16 -3.97 1.05 2.58
CA TYR A 16 -5.13 0.40 1.98
C TYR A 16 -6.33 1.32 2.08
N ALA A 17 -7.00 1.51 0.94
CA ALA A 17 -8.26 2.22 0.90
C ALA A 17 -9.27 1.49 0.02
N THR A 18 -10.55 1.67 0.34
CA THR A 18 -11.65 1.23 -0.50
C THR A 18 -12.61 2.38 -0.73
N SER A 19 -13.19 2.43 -1.92
CA SER A 19 -14.24 3.39 -2.27
C SER A 19 -15.24 2.73 -3.21
N THR A 20 -16.38 3.37 -3.35
CA THR A 20 -17.51 2.86 -4.13
C THR A 20 -17.91 3.90 -5.16
N ALA A 21 -17.72 3.60 -6.44
CA ALA A 21 -18.14 4.46 -7.53
C ALA A 21 -19.61 4.20 -7.88
N LYS A 22 -20.44 5.24 -7.77
CA LYS A 22 -21.83 5.21 -8.23
C LYS A 22 -21.87 5.61 -9.70
N THR A 23 -22.28 4.69 -10.56
CA THR A 23 -22.38 4.90 -12.02
C THR A 23 -23.83 4.73 -12.47
N THR A 24 -24.14 5.13 -13.71
CA THR A 24 -25.50 5.05 -14.28
C THR A 24 -26.09 3.64 -14.24
N TYR A 25 -25.25 2.62 -14.32
CA TYR A 25 -25.66 1.21 -14.38
C TYR A 25 -25.51 0.46 -13.05
N GLY A 26 -25.17 1.17 -11.97
CA GLY A 26 -25.06 0.59 -10.65
C GLY A 26 -23.81 1.05 -9.91
N THR A 27 -23.14 0.10 -9.26
CA THR A 27 -22.08 0.41 -8.29
C THR A 27 -20.84 -0.43 -8.58
N ILE A 28 -19.67 0.22 -8.59
CA ILE A 28 -18.36 -0.44 -8.78
C ILE A 28 -17.54 -0.28 -7.50
N GLY A 29 -17.10 -1.39 -6.92
CA GLY A 29 -16.18 -1.39 -5.78
C GLY A 29 -14.75 -1.16 -6.24
N ILE A 30 -14.04 -0.25 -5.57
CA ILE A 30 -12.63 0.08 -5.81
C ILE A 30 -11.84 -0.29 -4.57
N LYS A 31 -10.70 -0.97 -4.76
CA LYS A 31 -9.73 -1.31 -3.73
C LYS A 31 -8.35 -0.86 -4.21
N VAL A 32 -7.63 -0.15 -3.36
CA VAL A 32 -6.32 0.44 -3.69
C VAL A 32 -5.31 0.06 -2.61
N TRP A 33 -4.11 -0.29 -3.06
CA TRP A 33 -2.95 -0.54 -2.21
C TRP A 33 -1.80 0.36 -2.67
N ILE A 34 -1.21 1.12 -1.74
CA ILE A 34 -0.04 1.96 -2.00
C ILE A 34 1.11 1.48 -1.14
N PHE A 35 2.17 0.96 -1.77
CA PHE A 35 3.40 0.57 -1.07
C PHE A 35 4.30 1.79 -0.86
N LYS A 36 4.55 2.14 0.40
CA LYS A 36 5.37 3.29 0.81
C LYS A 36 6.83 2.92 1.11
N GLY A 37 7.15 1.63 1.14
CA GLY A 37 8.45 1.11 1.55
C GLY A 37 8.31 0.12 2.71
N GLU A 38 9.43 -0.35 3.25
CA GLU A 38 9.45 -1.25 4.40
C GLU A 38 9.89 -0.49 5.66
N VAL A 39 9.15 -0.66 6.75
CA VAL A 39 9.51 -0.06 8.05
C VAL A 39 10.64 -0.88 8.65
N ILE A 40 11.74 -0.21 8.96
CA ILE A 40 12.88 -0.75 9.71
C ILE A 40 12.98 0.04 11.01
N GLU A 41 13.06 -0.69 12.14
CA GLU A 41 13.41 -0.10 13.42
C GLU A 41 14.93 -0.04 13.52
N ASP A 42 15.49 1.17 13.56
CA ASP A 42 16.90 1.40 13.84
C ASP A 42 17.04 2.22 15.14
N VAL A 43 18.24 2.32 15.68
CA VAL A 43 18.54 2.97 16.97
C VAL A 43 18.06 4.44 17.01
N SER A 44 17.89 5.07 15.85
CA SER A 44 17.42 6.45 15.68
C SER A 44 15.89 6.60 15.50
N GLY A 45 15.12 5.51 15.39
CA GLY A 45 13.67 5.52 15.19
C GLY A 45 13.18 4.68 13.99
N ARG A 46 11.92 4.90 13.58
CA ARG A 46 11.33 4.24 12.40
C ARG A 46 11.87 4.88 11.12
N THR A 47 12.55 4.09 10.30
CA THR A 47 13.07 4.50 8.99
C THR A 47 12.42 3.67 7.89
N TYR A 48 12.28 4.25 6.70
CA TYR A 48 11.79 3.54 5.52
C TYR A 48 12.95 3.05 4.68
N SER A 49 13.02 1.74 4.44
CA SER A 49 13.84 1.23 3.34
C SER A 49 12.99 1.12 2.08
N THR A 50 13.44 1.80 1.04
CA THR A 50 12.94 1.54 -0.31
C THR A 50 13.81 0.39 -0.81
N GLY A 51 13.47 -0.84 -0.44
CA GLY A 51 14.23 -2.00 -0.94
C GLY A 51 14.26 -1.91 -2.47
N ALA A 52 15.47 -1.93 -3.04
CA ALA A 52 15.68 -2.00 -4.48
C ALA A 52 14.95 -3.20 -5.10
#